data_AF-A0A4Y9U7I5-F1
#
_entry.id   AF-A0A4Y9U7I5-F1
#
_cell.length_a   1.000
_cell.length_b   1.000
_cell.length_c   1.000
_cell.angle_alpha   90.00
_cell.angle_beta   90.00
_cell.angle_gamma   90.00
#
_symmetry.space_group_name_H-M   'P 1'
#
loop_
_entity.id
_entity.type
_entity.pdbx_description
1 polymer ?
#
loop_
_entity_poly.entity_id
_entity_poly.type
_entity_poly.pdbx_seq_one_letter_code
_entity_poly.pdbx_strand_id
1 'polypeptide(L)' 'MKIKLPATDLKVAQNIDCIELKDESGKHVGQYFFGKGHGRTVFLFGKYKGTFKTHAECQAFVDGVLAVINHAP' A
#
# COMPACT_ATOMS: atom_id res chain seq x y z
N MET A 1 -12.35 9.04 0.99
CA MET A 1 -11.72 7.76 1.39
C MET A 1 -10.25 7.99 1.69
N LYS A 2 -9.72 7.55 2.85
CA LYS A 2 -8.29 7.67 3.18
C LYS A 2 -7.71 6.29 3.53
N ILE A 3 -6.55 5.96 2.93
CA ILE A 3 -5.78 4.75 3.25
C ILE A 3 -4.41 5.21 3.73
N LYS A 4 -4.06 4.88 4.97
CA LYS A 4 -2.72 5.11 5.51
C LYS A 4 -1.94 3.81 5.47
N LEU A 5 -0.79 3.81 4.81
CA LEU A 5 0.12 2.68 4.89
C LEU A 5 0.78 2.65 6.27
N PRO A 6 0.94 1.48 6.90
CA PRO A 6 1.72 1.36 8.12
C PRO A 6 3.18 1.71 7.83
N ALA A 7 3.78 2.50 8.72
CA ALA A 7 5.20 2.83 8.64
C ALA A 7 6.02 1.59 9.03
N THR A 8 6.39 0.78 8.05
CA THR A 8 7.18 -0.43 8.30
C THR A 8 8.66 -0.21 8.01
N ASP A 9 9.50 -0.51 9.00
CA ASP A 9 10.95 -0.53 8.84
C ASP A 9 11.41 -1.85 8.19
N LEU A 10 11.93 -1.73 6.96
CA LEU A 10 12.49 -2.85 6.20
C LEU A 10 13.73 -3.48 6.87
N LYS A 11 14.37 -2.78 7.81
CA LYS A 11 15.48 -3.34 8.60
C LYS A 11 15.00 -4.38 9.62
N VAL A 12 13.75 -4.25 10.07
CA VAL A 12 13.13 -5.14 11.06
C VAL A 12 12.41 -6.30 10.39
N ALA A 13 11.85 -6.08 9.19
CA ALA A 13 11.22 -7.12 8.38
C ALA A 13 12.25 -8.10 7.81
N GLN A 14 12.57 -9.16 8.56
CA GLN A 14 13.53 -10.20 8.13
C GLN A 14 12.98 -11.08 6.99
N ASN A 15 11.66 -11.20 6.88
CA ASN A 15 10.95 -11.95 5.84
C ASN A 15 10.02 -11.04 5.01
N ILE A 16 9.46 -11.59 3.94
CA ILE A 16 8.36 -10.93 3.20
C ILE A 16 7.12 -11.01 4.08
N ASP A 17 6.70 -9.86 4.58
CA ASP A 17 5.47 -9.66 5.33
C ASP A 17 4.41 -9.05 4.43
N CYS A 18 3.15 -9.35 4.74
CA CYS A 18 1.98 -8.78 4.08
C CYS A 18 1.03 -8.22 5.13
N ILE A 19 0.62 -6.97 4.94
CA ILE A 19 -0.40 -6.33 5.75
C ILE A 19 -1.62 -6.09 4.88
N GLU A 20 -2.78 -6.54 5.34
CA GLU A 20 -4.05 -6.16 4.74
C GLU A 20 -4.33 -4.68 4.97
N LEU A 21 -4.62 -3.97 3.88
CA LEU A 21 -5.07 -2.60 3.90
C LEU A 21 -6.59 -2.58 3.97
N LYS A 22 -7.11 -1.87 4.96
CA LYS A 22 -8.55 -1.62 5.14
C LYS A 22 -8.81 -0.12 5.07
N ASP A 23 -9.98 0.25 4.59
CA ASP A 23 -10.45 1.65 4.66
C ASP A 23 -11.02 2.00 6.04
N GLU A 24 -11.47 3.25 6.18
CA GLU A 24 -12.09 3.79 7.40
C GLU A 24 -13.39 3.05 7.79
N SER A 25 -14.03 2.35 6.86
CA SER A 25 -15.21 1.51 7.12
C SER A 25 -14.84 0.06 7.45
N GLY A 26 -13.55 -0.26 7.54
CA GLY A 26 -13.04 -1.61 7.79
C GLY A 26 -13.11 -2.54 6.58
N LYS A 27 -13.49 -2.03 5.40
CA LYS A 27 -13.56 -2.80 4.17
C LYS A 27 -12.15 -3.08 3.67
N HIS A 28 -11.91 -4.33 3.24
CA HIS A 28 -10.66 -4.69 2.59
C HIS A 28 -10.52 -3.94 1.27
N VAL A 29 -9.42 -3.20 1.13
CA VAL A 29 -9.11 -2.40 -0.06
C VAL A 29 -7.83 -2.84 -0.75
N GLY A 30 -7.02 -3.67 -0.10
CA GLY A 30 -5.80 -4.17 -0.71
C GLY A 30 -4.82 -4.81 0.26
N GLN A 31 -3.60 -4.98 -0.22
CA GLN A 31 -2.52 -5.62 0.49
C GLN A 31 -1.22 -4.84 0.29
N TYR A 32 -0.43 -4.75 1.35
CA TYR A 32 0.87 -4.12 1.35
C TYR A 32 1.93 -5.14 1.72
N PHE A 33 2.79 -5.46 0.76
CA PHE A 33 3.89 -6.39 0.90
C PHE A 33 5.18 -5.63 1.13
N PHE A 34 5.98 -6.07 2.09
CA PHE A 34 7.30 -5.48 2.34
C PHE A 34 8.25 -6.55 2.86
N GLY A 35 9.54 -6.42 2.57
CA GLY A 35 10.53 -7.37 3.07
C GLY A 35 11.94 -7.05 2.63
N LYS A 36 12.91 -7.67 3.31
CA LYS A 36 14.32 -7.52 3.00
C LYS A 36 14.62 -8.01 1.57
N GLY A 37 15.29 -7.17 0.78
CA GLY A 37 15.70 -7.47 -0.61
C GLY A 37 14.63 -7.33 -1.70
N HIS A 38 13.34 -7.24 -1.34
CA HIS A 38 12.23 -7.22 -2.31
C HIS A 38 11.52 -5.86 -2.41
N GLY A 39 11.88 -4.89 -1.55
CA GLY A 39 11.28 -3.56 -1.54
C GLY A 39 9.89 -3.54 -0.91
N ARG A 40 9.02 -2.65 -1.39
CA ARG A 40 7.67 -2.42 -0.87
C ARG A 40 6.67 -2.46 -2.02
N THR A 41 5.72 -3.38 -2.00
CA THR A 41 4.69 -3.51 -3.04
C THR A 41 3.32 -3.21 -2.48
N VAL A 42 2.61 -2.28 -3.09
CA VAL A 42 1.23 -1.95 -2.78
C VAL A 42 0.33 -2.59 -3.85
N PHE A 43 -0.70 -3.29 -3.41
CA PHE A 43 -1.76 -3.82 -4.26
C PHE A 43 -3.11 -3.30 -3.75
N LEU A 44 -3.84 -2.55 -4.58
CA LEU A 44 -5.11 -1.93 -4.22
C LEU A 44 -6.23 -2.33 -5.20
N PHE A 45 -7.42 -2.55 -4.65
CA PHE A 45 -8.68 -2.79 -5.35
C PHE A 45 -8.61 -3.89 -6.42
N GLY A 46 -7.70 -4.86 -6.27
CA GLY A 46 -7.50 -5.94 -7.25
C GLY A 46 -6.98 -5.48 -8.63
N LYS A 47 -6.71 -4.20 -8.83
CA LYS A 47 -6.40 -3.60 -10.15
C LYS A 47 -5.11 -2.80 -10.14
N TYR A 48 -4.81 -2.10 -9.05
CA TYR A 48 -3.69 -1.18 -8.97
C TYR A 48 -2.54 -1.83 -8.23
N LYS A 49 -1.40 -2.03 -8.90
CA LYS A 49 -0.18 -2.59 -8.30
C LYS A 49 0.99 -1.65 -8.53
N GLY A 50 1.79 -1.40 -7.50
CA GLY A 50 3.04 -0.65 -7.62
C GLY A 50 4.10 -1.16 -6.66
N THR A 51 5.33 -1.31 -7.13
CA THR A 51 6.49 -1.72 -6.32
C THR A 51 7.47 -0.56 -6.25
N PHE A 52 7.84 -0.17 -5.03
CA PHE A 52 8.63 1.01 -4.73
C PHE A 52 9.70 0.72 -3.68
N LYS A 53 10.68 1.61 -3.56
CA LYS A 53 11.79 1.46 -2.59
C LYS A 53 11.44 2.14 -1.27
N THR A 54 10.77 3.29 -1.33
CA THR A 54 10.47 4.12 -0.17
C THR A 54 8.99 4.05 0.22
N HIS A 55 8.71 4.24 1.50
CA HIS A 55 7.34 4.31 2.00
C HIS A 55 6.61 5.54 1.44
N ALA A 56 7.33 6.65 1.24
CA ALA A 56 6.79 7.86 0.63
C ALA A 56 6.29 7.60 -0.79
N GLU A 57 7.04 6.87 -1.62
CA GLU A 57 6.59 6.47 -2.96
C GLU A 57 5.35 5.57 -2.90
N CYS A 58 5.31 4.61 -1.98
CA CYS A 58 4.12 3.78 -1.77
C CYS A 58 2.89 4.61 -1.38
N GLN A 59 3.06 5.59 -0.48
CA GLN A 59 1.96 6.45 -0.04
C GLN A 59 1.50 7.37 -1.17
N ALA A 60 2.42 7.96 -1.93
CA ALA A 60 2.09 8.77 -3.10
C ALA A 60 1.31 7.98 -4.16
N PHE A 61 1.66 6.70 -4.38
CA PHE A 61 0.90 5.81 -5.26
C PHE A 61 -0.52 5.55 -4.75
N VAL A 62 -0.67 5.25 -3.46
CA VAL A 62 -1.98 5.07 -2.82
C VAL A 62 -2.83 6.33 -2.98
N ASP A 63 -2.26 7.50 -2.69
CA ASP A 63 -2.94 8.78 -2.79
C ASP A 63 -3.38 9.08 -4.23
N GLY A 64 -2.52 8.77 -5.21
CA GLY A 64 -2.84 8.89 -6.64
C GLY A 64 -3.98 7.97 -7.08
N VAL A 65 -3.96 6.69 -6.67
CA VAL A 65 -5.03 5.74 -6.96
C VAL A 65 -6.34 6.18 -6.31
N LEU A 66 -6.29 6.64 -5.06
CA LEU A 66 -7.46 7.17 -4.36
C LEU A 66 -8.01 8.43 -5.05
N ALA A 67 -7.16 9.32 -5.55
CA ALA A 67 -7.60 10.50 -6.29
C ALA A 67 -8.38 10.08 -7.56
N VAL A 68 -7.86 9.11 -8.33
CA VAL A 68 -8.54 8.58 -9.52
C VAL A 68 -9.89 7.96 -9.16
N ILE A 69 -9.98 7.19 -8.08
CA ILE A 69 -11.23 6.52 -7.67
C ILE A 69 -12.25 7.51 -7.13
N ASN A 70 -11.84 8.48 -6.30
CA ASN A 70 -12.75 9.48 -5.73
C ASN A 70 -13.20 10.54 -6.76
N HIS A 71 -12.46 10.72 -7.87
CA HIS A 71 -12.85 11.59 -8.98
C HIS A 71 -13.44 10.85 -10.19
N ALA A 72 -13.55 9.51 -10.15
CA ALA A 72 -14.27 8.78 -11.18
C ALA A 72 -15.78 9.07 -11.03
N PRO A 73 -16.45 9.61 -12.07
CA PRO A 73 -17.87 9.93 -12.04
C PRO A 73 -18.77 8.69 -11.91
#